data_AF-A0A508TF78-F1
#
_entry.id   AF-A0A508TF78-F1
#
_cell.length_a   1.000
_cell.length_b   1.000
_cell.length_c   1.000
_cell.angle_alpha   90.00
_cell.angle_beta   90.00
_cell.angle_gamma   90.00
#
_symmetry.space_group_name_H-M   'P 1'
#
loop_
_entity.id
_entity.type
_entity.pdbx_description
1 polymer ?
#
loop_
_entity_poly.entity_id
_entity_poly.type
_entity_poly.pdbx_seq_one_letter_code
_entity_poly.pdbx_strand_id
1 'polypeptide(L)'
;MPIDFNHTIVPARDSKASAKFVTDVLGLSAPRHWGPFQMVTTANGANLDYKDSQADIPRQHYARSSSARMNSMRSSSASGIEN
;
A
#
# COMPACT_ATOMS: atom_id res chain seq x y z
N MET A 1 -18.53 10.10 -19.83
CA MET A 1 -17.99 10.59 -18.55
C MET A 1 -16.86 9.67 -18.15
N PRO A 2 -15.67 10.18 -17.78
CA PRO A 2 -14.60 9.32 -17.27
C PRO A 2 -14.98 8.78 -15.88
N ILE A 3 -14.61 7.53 -15.61
CA ILE A 3 -14.82 6.83 -14.34
C ILE A 3 -13.43 6.49 -13.81
N ASP A 4 -13.12 6.91 -12.58
CA ASP A 4 -11.82 6.70 -11.95
C ASP A 4 -11.91 5.70 -10.81
N PHE A 5 -10.86 4.91 -10.65
CA PHE A 5 -10.68 4.07 -9.47
C PHE A 5 -10.24 4.94 -8.29
N ASN A 6 -11.13 5.15 -7.33
CA ASN A 6 -10.91 6.10 -6.24
C ASN A 6 -10.22 5.48 -5.02
N HIS A 7 -10.66 4.32 -4.55
CA HIS A 7 -10.04 3.65 -3.40
C HIS A 7 -10.40 2.16 -3.33
N THR A 8 -9.63 1.41 -2.54
CA THR A 8 -9.96 0.04 -2.14
C THR A 8 -9.47 -0.27 -0.73
N ILE A 9 -10.15 -1.19 -0.05
CA ILE A 9 -9.80 -1.62 1.30
C ILE A 9 -8.80 -2.77 1.21
N VAL A 10 -7.71 -2.65 1.98
CA VAL A 10 -6.68 -3.68 2.10
C VAL A 10 -6.71 -4.25 3.52
N PRO A 11 -7.19 -5.49 3.73
CA PRO A 11 -7.13 -6.12 5.04
C PRO A 11 -5.67 -6.40 5.44
N ALA A 12 -5.31 -6.07 6.67
CA ALA A 12 -3.98 -6.30 7.23
C ALA A 12 -4.07 -6.75 8.70
N ARG A 13 -3.06 -7.49 9.17
CA ARG A 13 -2.96 -7.85 10.61
C ARG A 13 -2.64 -6.64 11.49
N ASP A 14 -1.81 -5.75 10.97
CA ASP A 14 -1.54 -4.43 11.51
C ASP A 14 -1.58 -3.43 10.35
N SER A 15 -2.67 -2.67 10.27
CA SER A 15 -2.92 -1.67 9.24
C SER A 15 -1.88 -0.55 9.24
N LYS A 16 -1.42 -0.13 10.43
CA LYS A 16 -0.46 0.97 10.57
C LYS A 16 0.92 0.55 10.11
N ALA A 17 1.38 -0.62 10.54
CA ALA A 17 2.67 -1.17 10.10
C ALA A 17 2.66 -1.46 8.60
N SER A 18 1.57 -2.02 8.07
CA SER A 18 1.44 -2.37 6.65
C SER A 18 1.38 -1.14 5.74
N ALA A 19 0.60 -0.12 6.11
CA ALA A 19 0.53 1.15 5.39
C ALA A 19 1.89 1.88 5.41
N LYS A 20 2.58 1.86 6.57
CA LYS A 20 3.93 2.41 6.69
C LYS A 20 4.92 1.66 5.79
N PHE A 21 4.90 0.33 5.81
CA PHE A 21 5.80 -0.47 4.97
C PHE A 21 5.65 -0.13 3.49
N VAL A 22 4.41 -0.06 2.98
CA VAL A 22 4.18 0.25 1.56
C VAL A 22 4.58 1.67 1.20
N THR A 23 4.31 2.66 2.06
CA THR A 23 4.74 4.04 1.81
C THR A 23 6.26 4.17 1.80
N ASP A 24 6.95 3.51 2.72
CA ASP A 24 8.42 3.48 2.78
C ASP A 24 9.01 2.80 1.52
N VAL A 25 8.49 1.64 1.14
CA VAL A 25 8.98 0.88 -0.04
C VAL A 25 8.74 1.66 -1.32
N LEU A 26 7.56 2.26 -1.47
CA LEU A 26 7.17 2.98 -2.69
C LEU A 26 7.65 4.44 -2.74
N GLY A 27 8.23 4.96 -1.65
CA GLY A 27 8.65 6.37 -1.56
C GLY A 27 7.46 7.33 -1.59
N LEU A 28 6.32 6.93 -1.02
CA LEU A 28 5.11 7.75 -0.93
C LEU A 28 5.10 8.55 0.38
N SER A 29 4.22 9.55 0.46
CA SER A 29 3.94 10.27 1.70
C SER A 29 3.44 9.33 2.80
N ALA A 30 3.70 9.70 4.05
CA ALA A 30 3.24 8.94 5.22
C ALA A 30 1.72 8.68 5.19
N PRO A 31 1.26 7.50 5.64
CA PRO A 31 -0.16 7.18 5.66
C PRO A 31 -0.92 8.10 6.60
N ARG A 32 -2.17 8.40 6.26
CA ARG A 32 -3.06 9.22 7.09
C ARG A 32 -4.11 8.35 7.75
N HIS A 33 -4.37 8.60 9.03
CA HIS A 33 -5.47 7.94 9.71
C HIS A 33 -6.81 8.55 9.29
N TRP A 34 -7.78 7.72 8.88
CA TRP A 34 -9.12 8.16 8.51
C TRP A 34 -10.15 7.09 8.88
N GLY A 35 -10.96 7.37 9.92
CA GLY A 35 -11.89 6.38 10.47
C GLY A 35 -11.15 5.11 10.92
N PRO A 36 -11.59 3.90 10.52
CA PRO A 36 -10.88 2.66 10.87
C PRO A 36 -9.65 2.38 9.99
N PHE A 37 -9.29 3.29 9.08
CA PHE A 37 -8.30 3.03 8.03
C PHE A 37 -6.98 3.76 8.26
N GLN A 38 -5.91 3.16 7.73
CA GLN A 38 -4.64 3.80 7.45
C GLN A 38 -4.55 3.98 5.94
N MET A 39 -4.81 5.21 5.50
CA MET A 39 -4.97 5.56 4.09
C MET A 39 -3.63 5.92 3.45
N VAL A 40 -3.29 5.22 2.36
CA VAL A 40 -2.13 5.49 1.51
C VAL A 40 -2.61 6.04 0.17
N THR A 41 -2.30 7.31 -0.12
CA THR A 41 -2.65 7.93 -1.40
C THR A 41 -1.55 7.71 -2.42
N THR A 42 -1.90 7.15 -3.58
CA THR A 42 -0.98 6.93 -4.71
C THR A 42 -0.82 8.17 -5.57
N ALA A 43 0.19 8.17 -6.45
CA ALA A 43 0.45 9.30 -7.35
C ALA A 43 -0.70 9.59 -8.35
N ASN A 44 -1.52 8.59 -8.69
CA ASN A 44 -2.71 8.78 -9.54
C ASN A 44 -3.98 9.10 -8.74
N GLY A 45 -3.85 9.44 -7.45
CA GLY A 45 -4.95 9.91 -6.61
C GLY A 45 -5.86 8.82 -6.03
N ALA A 46 -5.56 7.54 -6.27
CA ALA A 46 -6.28 6.43 -5.66
C ALA A 46 -5.81 6.19 -4.21
N ASN A 47 -6.67 5.64 -3.36
CA ASN A 47 -6.30 5.27 -2.00
C ASN A 47 -6.26 3.76 -1.78
N LEU A 48 -5.22 3.30 -1.07
CA LEU A 48 -5.18 1.98 -0.43
C LEU A 48 -5.51 2.17 1.05
N ASP A 49 -6.69 1.73 1.46
CA ASP A 49 -7.23 1.93 2.79
C ASP A 49 -6.97 0.68 3.64
N TYR A 50 -5.86 0.68 4.38
CA TYR A 50 -5.50 -0.45 5.21
C TYR A 50 -6.41 -0.55 6.43
N LYS A 51 -6.95 -1.75 6.71
CA LYS A 51 -7.84 -2.01 7.84
C LYS A 51 -7.36 -3.23 8.63
N ASP A 52 -7.38 -3.14 9.95
CA ASP A 52 -7.09 -4.28 10.81
C ASP A 52 -8.09 -5.41 10.60
N SER A 53 -7.59 -6.63 10.44
CA SER A 53 -8.36 -7.84 10.25
C SER A 53 -7.74 -9.00 11.03
N GLN A 54 -8.60 -9.74 11.74
CA GLN A 54 -8.22 -10.98 12.44
C GLN A 54 -8.54 -12.24 11.62
N ALA A 55 -9.29 -12.10 10.52
CA ALA A 55 -9.65 -13.19 9.63
C ALA A 55 -8.43 -13.69 8.83
N ASP A 56 -8.58 -14.83 8.17
CA ASP A 56 -7.62 -15.25 7.15
C ASP A 56 -7.60 -14.24 5.99
N ILE A 57 -6.40 -13.84 5.57
CA ILE A 57 -6.22 -12.77 4.58
C ILE A 57 -5.80 -13.42 3.26
N PRO A 58 -6.69 -13.49 2.25
CA PRO A 58 -6.34 -14.07 0.97
C PRO A 58 -5.27 -13.21 0.28
N ARG A 59 -4.41 -13.87 -0.49
CA ARG A 59 -3.37 -13.19 -1.28
C ARG A 59 -4.02 -12.26 -2.30
N GLN A 60 -3.61 -10.99 -2.29
CA GLN A 60 -4.04 -9.98 -3.26
C GLN A 60 -2.81 -9.45 -4.02
N HIS A 61 -2.99 -9.11 -5.30
CA HIS A 61 -1.91 -8.61 -6.14
C HIS A 61 -2.16 -7.15 -6.51
N TYR A 62 -1.27 -6.26 -6.06
CA TYR A 62 -1.29 -4.84 -6.36
C TYR A 62 -0.06 -4.47 -7.17
N ALA A 63 -0.27 -4.14 -8.44
CA ALA A 63 0.79 -3.70 -9.33
C ALA A 63 0.84 -2.18 -9.38
N ARG A 64 2.05 -1.64 -9.57
CA ARG A 64 2.28 -0.22 -9.78
C ARG A 64 3.08 0.01 -11.05
N SER A 65 2.83 1.13 -11.71
CA SER A 65 3.65 1.61 -12.82
C SER A 65 4.61 2.70 -12.33
N SER A 66 5.80 2.78 -12.90
CA SER A 66 6.73 3.90 -12.70
C SER A 66 7.35 4.29 -14.03
N SER A 67 7.37 5.60 -14.32
CA SER A 67 8.08 6.15 -15.47
C SER A 67 9.60 6.13 -15.28
N ALA A 68 10.08 6.18 -14.03
CA ALA A 68 11.49 6.04 -13.69
C ALA A 68 11.93 4.56 -13.73
N ARG A 69 13.12 4.31 -14.27
CA ARG A 69 13.76 2.99 -14.24
C ARG A 69 14.00 2.59 -12.79
N MET A 70 13.56 1.39 -12.43
CA MET A 70 13.64 0.81 -11.09
C MET A 70 15.09 0.59 -10.64
N ASN A 71 15.77 1.63 -10.13
CA ASN A 71 17.18 1.52 -9.72
C ASN A 71 17.37 1.42 -8.19
N SER A 72 16.40 1.76 -7.33
CA SER A 72 16.64 1.89 -5.87
C SER A 72 15.91 0.91 -4.93
N MET A 73 14.94 0.10 -5.39
CA MET A 73 14.24 -0.87 -4.52
C MET A 73 15.08 -2.09 -4.11
N ARG A 74 16.36 -2.17 -4.52
CA ARG A 74 17.28 -3.25 -4.11
C ARG A 74 18.03 -2.99 -2.81
N SER A 75 17.93 -1.80 -2.20
CA SER A 75 18.72 -1.46 -0.99
C SER A 75 17.96 -1.53 0.33
N SER A 76 16.62 -1.58 0.32
CA SER A 76 15.87 -2.09 1.45
C SER A 76 15.96 -3.62 1.37
N SER A 77 16.90 -4.20 2.11
CA SER A 77 16.85 -5.61 2.49
C SER A 77 15.52 -5.85 3.19
N ALA A 78 14.48 -6.15 2.40
CA ALA A 78 13.19 -6.59 2.87
C ALA A 78 13.37 -8.02 3.38
N SER A 79 13.99 -8.11 4.56
CA SER A 79 14.04 -9.29 5.40
C SER A 79 12.58 -9.67 5.73
N GLY A 80 11.95 -10.46 4.87
CA GLY A 80 10.55 -10.86 5.04
C GLY A 80 9.69 -10.95 3.77
N ILE A 81 10.24 -10.71 2.57
CA ILE A 81 9.55 -11.10 1.33
C ILE A 81 10.03 -12.50 0.94
N GLU A 82 9.47 -13.52 1.60
CA GLU A 82 9.54 -14.89 1.12
C GLU A 82 8.24 -15.24 0.37
N ASN A 83 8.39 -16.09 -0.65
CA ASN A 83 7.35 -16.49 -1.60
C ASN A 83 6.49 -17.63 -1.04
#